data_AF-A0A351EME1-F1
#
_entry.id   AF-A0A351EME1-F1
#
_cell.length_a   1.000
_cell.length_b   1.000
_cell.length_c   1.000
_cell.angle_alpha   90.00
_cell.angle_beta   90.00
_cell.angle_gamma   90.00
#
_symmetry.space_group_name_H-M   'P 1'
#
loop_
_entity.id
_entity.type
_entity.pdbx_description
1 polymer ?
#
loop_
_entity_poly.entity_id
_entity_poly.type
_entity_poly.pdbx_seq_one_letter_code
_entity_poly.pdbx_strand_id
1 'polypeptide(L)'
;MTKRRKPSRTRRLDGSTSSPERQEASDEFWHGAGKMPDPPPKIQVAEEAAAVIRSLGEPPLTGQEEVAKHYFDAVYLRSVNLAGALAAAAEMIGDEDDELATEQS
;
A
#
# COMPACT_ATOMS: atom_id res chain seq x y z
N MET A 1 -5.55 -67.46 14.10
CA MET A 1 -5.44 -66.48 12.99
C MET A 1 -5.47 -65.07 13.56
N THR A 2 -4.31 -64.42 13.74
CA THR A 2 -4.20 -63.08 14.30
C THR A 2 -3.71 -62.10 13.23
N LYS A 3 -4.63 -61.38 12.57
CA LYS A 3 -4.26 -60.33 11.61
C LYS A 3 -3.92 -59.05 12.38
N ARG A 4 -2.60 -58.79 12.51
CA ARG A 4 -2.01 -57.56 13.04
C ARG A 4 -2.50 -56.34 12.22
N ARG A 5 -3.13 -55.37 12.87
CA ARG A 5 -3.47 -54.07 12.28
C ARG A 5 -2.19 -53.21 12.18
N LYS A 6 -1.84 -52.76 10.98
CA LYS A 6 -0.74 -51.81 10.73
C LYS A 6 -1.10 -50.46 11.34
N PRO A 7 -0.24 -49.82 12.16
CA PRO A 7 -0.51 -48.48 12.63
C PRO A 7 -0.31 -47.51 11.47
N SER A 8 -1.38 -46.79 11.13
CA SER A 8 -1.39 -45.67 10.20
C SER A 8 -0.38 -44.64 10.71
N ARG A 9 0.77 -44.49 10.01
CA ARG A 9 1.67 -43.35 10.21
C ARG A 9 0.91 -42.11 9.75
N THR A 10 0.20 -41.47 10.67
CA THR A 10 -0.23 -40.10 10.50
C THR A 10 1.06 -39.29 10.37
N ARG A 11 1.25 -38.72 9.17
CA ARG A 11 2.31 -37.74 8.92
C ARG A 11 1.97 -36.56 9.82
N ARG A 12 2.59 -36.53 11.01
CA ARG A 12 2.61 -35.33 11.83
C ARG A 12 3.21 -34.26 10.94
N LEU A 13 2.40 -33.26 10.60
CA LEU A 13 2.87 -31.97 10.12
C LEU A 13 3.63 -31.38 11.31
N ASP A 14 4.86 -31.87 11.45
CA ASP A 14 5.85 -31.30 12.34
C ASP A 14 6.04 -29.85 11.92
N GLY A 15 6.00 -28.96 12.90
CA GLY A 15 5.98 -27.52 12.69
C GLY A 15 7.07 -27.15 11.70
N SER A 16 6.65 -26.60 10.56
CA SER A 16 7.53 -26.10 9.51
C SER A 16 8.40 -25.00 10.12
N THR A 17 9.51 -25.40 10.71
CA THR A 17 10.69 -24.56 10.85
C THR A 17 11.04 -24.17 9.43
N SER A 18 10.77 -22.92 9.08
CA SER A 18 11.26 -22.32 7.85
C SER A 18 12.75 -22.62 7.81
N SER A 19 13.17 -23.50 6.91
CA SER A 19 14.58 -23.83 6.77
C SER A 19 15.34 -22.51 6.53
N PRO A 20 16.45 -22.25 7.22
CA PRO A 20 17.17 -20.98 7.11
C PRO A 20 17.55 -20.68 5.65
N GLU A 21 17.86 -21.71 4.87
CA GLU A 21 18.09 -21.63 3.41
C GLU A 21 16.92 -21.04 2.62
N ARG A 22 15.66 -21.29 3.02
CA ARG A 22 14.49 -20.67 2.39
C ARG A 22 14.30 -19.22 2.82
N GLN A 23 14.71 -18.88 4.03
CA GLN A 23 14.67 -17.49 4.52
C GLN A 23 15.75 -16.68 3.82
N GLU A 24 16.97 -17.19 3.73
CA GLU A 24 18.05 -16.58 2.96
C GLU A 24 17.68 -16.40 1.48
N ALA A 25 17.09 -17.43 0.86
CA ALA A 25 16.62 -17.33 -0.52
C ALA A 25 15.46 -16.33 -0.70
N SER A 26 14.55 -16.21 0.28
CA SER A 26 13.49 -15.20 0.22
C SER A 26 14.03 -13.80 0.45
N ASP A 27 14.98 -13.65 1.37
CA ASP A 27 15.60 -12.37 1.69
C ASP A 27 16.46 -11.89 0.52
N GLU A 28 17.23 -12.79 -0.10
CA GLU A 28 17.98 -12.50 -1.33
C GLU A 28 17.03 -12.14 -2.49
N PHE A 29 15.86 -12.78 -2.59
CA PHE A 29 14.87 -12.48 -3.63
C PHE A 29 14.20 -11.11 -3.45
N TRP A 30 13.78 -10.75 -2.23
CA TRP A 30 13.03 -9.52 -1.97
C TRP A 30 13.90 -8.30 -1.69
N HIS A 31 15.07 -8.49 -1.07
CA HIS A 31 15.97 -7.40 -0.68
C HIS A 31 17.19 -7.27 -1.59
N GLY A 32 17.56 -8.34 -2.32
CA GLY A 32 18.76 -8.36 -3.15
C GLY A 32 20.04 -8.16 -2.35
N ALA A 33 21.20 -8.21 -3.03
CA ALA A 33 22.50 -7.92 -2.42
C ALA A 33 22.78 -6.41 -2.20
N GLY A 34 21.84 -5.55 -2.61
CA GLY A 34 21.99 -4.09 -2.56
C GLY A 34 21.39 -3.50 -1.29
N LYS A 35 22.00 -2.44 -0.77
CA LYS A 35 21.36 -1.61 0.25
C LYS A 35 20.04 -1.06 -0.33
N MET A 36 18.95 -1.15 0.43
CA MET A 36 17.68 -0.51 0.04
C MET A 36 17.91 0.99 -0.20
N PRO A 37 17.23 1.57 -1.22
CA PRO A 37 17.22 3.02 -1.38
C PRO A 37 16.64 3.68 -0.14
N ASP A 38 17.07 4.90 0.14
CA ASP A 38 16.50 5.67 1.25
C ASP A 38 14.99 5.84 1.04
N PRO A 39 14.19 5.75 2.12
CA PRO A 39 12.75 5.86 2.01
C PRO A 39 12.39 7.24 1.43
N PRO A 40 11.35 7.30 0.56
CA PRO A 40 10.88 8.58 0.07
C PRO A 40 10.38 9.46 1.22
N PRO A 41 10.33 10.79 1.03
CA PRO A 41 9.74 11.68 2.01
C PRO A 41 8.29 11.28 2.29
N LYS A 42 7.83 11.60 3.51
CA LYS A 42 6.43 11.43 3.89
C LYS A 42 5.54 12.24 2.95
N ILE A 43 4.31 11.77 2.77
CA ILE A 43 3.33 12.41 1.90
C ILE A 43 2.32 13.20 2.72
N GLN A 44 1.90 14.33 2.17
CA GLN A 44 0.77 15.11 2.71
C GLN A 44 -0.53 14.68 2.05
N VAL A 45 -1.57 14.50 2.87
CA VAL A 45 -2.91 14.15 2.37
C VAL A 45 -3.64 15.45 2.02
N ALA A 46 -4.10 15.57 0.78
CA ALA A 46 -4.84 16.75 0.33
C ALA A 46 -6.19 16.89 1.04
N GLU A 47 -6.45 18.03 1.68
CA GLU A 47 -7.73 18.33 2.34
C GLU A 47 -8.90 18.42 1.35
N GLU A 48 -8.67 19.08 0.20
CA GLU A 48 -9.67 19.21 -0.86
C GLU A 48 -9.23 18.46 -2.14
N ALA A 49 -9.56 17.16 -2.19
CA ALA A 49 -9.16 16.24 -3.25
C ALA A 49 -9.49 16.69 -4.69
N ALA A 50 -10.55 17.49 -4.87
CA ALA A 50 -11.04 17.93 -6.18
C ALA A 50 -10.80 19.42 -6.48
N ALA A 51 -10.10 20.16 -5.60
CA ALA A 51 -9.90 21.61 -5.74
C ALA A 51 -9.30 22.01 -7.10
N VAL A 52 -8.26 21.27 -7.54
CA VAL A 52 -7.57 21.51 -8.80
C VAL A 52 -8.49 21.30 -10.00
N ILE A 53 -9.33 20.27 -9.97
CA ILE A 53 -10.23 19.98 -11.10
C ILE A 53 -11.37 20.98 -11.16
N ARG A 54 -11.89 21.41 -9.99
CA ARG A 54 -12.90 22.46 -9.90
C ARG A 54 -12.37 23.81 -10.43
N SER A 55 -11.09 24.10 -10.23
CA SER A 55 -10.48 25.36 -10.71
C SER A 55 -10.28 25.41 -12.22
N LEU A 56 -10.23 24.27 -12.90
CA LEU A 56 -10.14 24.18 -14.37
C LEU A 56 -11.46 24.53 -15.07
N GLY A 57 -12.56 24.65 -14.33
CA GLY A 57 -13.88 25.01 -14.86
C GLY A 57 -14.72 23.82 -15.32
N GLU A 58 -15.70 24.08 -16.18
CA GLU A 58 -16.63 23.06 -16.67
C GLU A 58 -15.89 22.04 -17.57
N PRO A 59 -16.10 20.73 -17.34
CA PRO A 59 -15.50 19.73 -18.21
C PRO A 59 -16.08 19.85 -19.62
N PRO A 60 -15.26 19.74 -20.69
CA PRO A 60 -15.70 19.92 -22.07
C PRO A 60 -16.45 18.68 -22.59
N LEU A 61 -17.56 18.33 -21.93
CA LEU A 61 -18.41 17.19 -22.23
C LEU A 61 -19.83 17.70 -22.49
N THR A 62 -20.09 18.05 -23.75
CA THR A 62 -21.33 18.68 -24.20
C THR A 62 -22.57 17.94 -23.70
N GLY A 63 -23.40 18.60 -22.90
CA GLY A 63 -24.67 18.05 -22.40
C GLY A 63 -24.52 17.02 -21.27
N GLN A 64 -23.31 16.79 -20.77
CA GLN A 64 -23.04 15.94 -19.60
C GLN A 64 -22.12 16.64 -18.59
N GLU A 65 -22.02 17.98 -18.63
CA GLU A 65 -21.04 18.70 -17.82
C GLU A 65 -21.24 18.44 -16.31
N GLU A 66 -22.48 18.53 -15.83
CA GLU A 66 -22.82 18.31 -14.42
C GLU A 66 -22.58 16.87 -13.96
N VAL A 67 -22.96 15.88 -14.78
CA VAL A 67 -22.76 14.47 -14.47
C VAL A 67 -21.26 14.16 -14.38
N ALA A 68 -20.46 14.71 -15.29
CA ALA A 68 -19.02 14.53 -15.29
C ALA A 68 -18.36 15.12 -14.04
N LYS A 69 -18.75 16.34 -13.61
CA LYS A 69 -18.26 16.95 -12.36
C LYS A 69 -18.46 16.02 -11.17
N HIS A 70 -19.66 15.46 -11.01
CA HIS A 70 -19.97 14.55 -9.91
C HIS A 70 -19.10 13.29 -9.92
N TYR A 71 -18.88 12.70 -11.09
CA TYR A 71 -18.01 11.53 -11.20
C TYR A 71 -16.55 11.85 -10.93
N PHE A 72 -16.06 13.02 -11.38
CA PHE A 72 -14.71 13.46 -11.04
C PHE A 72 -14.58 13.60 -9.53
N ASP A 73 -15.46 14.35 -8.86
CA ASP A 73 -15.44 14.51 -7.40
C ASP A 73 -15.41 13.15 -6.68
N ALA A 74 -16.26 12.20 -7.08
CA ALA A 74 -16.32 10.88 -6.47
C ALA A 74 -15.02 10.07 -6.67
N VAL A 75 -14.42 10.12 -7.85
CA VAL A 75 -13.18 9.40 -8.17
C VAL A 75 -12.02 10.01 -7.39
N TYR A 76 -11.88 11.34 -7.38
CA TYR A 76 -10.77 12.01 -6.69
C TYR A 76 -10.86 11.81 -5.18
N LEU A 77 -12.03 11.98 -4.57
CA LEU A 77 -12.23 11.75 -3.15
C LEU A 77 -11.87 10.30 -2.77
N ARG A 78 -12.31 9.32 -3.56
CA ARG A 78 -12.00 7.91 -3.31
C ARG A 78 -10.51 7.62 -3.44
N SER A 79 -9.85 8.18 -4.46
CA SER A 79 -8.42 8.01 -4.69
C SER A 79 -7.58 8.59 -3.55
N VAL A 80 -7.90 9.81 -3.09
CA VAL A 80 -7.20 10.43 -1.96
C VAL A 80 -7.40 9.64 -0.67
N ASN A 81 -8.64 9.19 -0.39
CA ASN A 81 -8.90 8.36 0.79
C ASN A 81 -8.12 7.03 0.75
N LEU A 82 -8.03 6.39 -0.42
CA LEU A 82 -7.27 5.16 -0.58
C LEU A 82 -5.77 5.41 -0.43
N ALA A 83 -5.24 6.45 -1.07
CA ALA A 83 -3.83 6.82 -0.97
C ALA A 83 -3.46 7.19 0.47
N GLY A 84 -4.31 7.96 1.16
CA GLY A 84 -4.15 8.28 2.58
C GLY A 84 -4.18 7.05 3.46
N ALA A 85 -5.12 6.11 3.24
CA ALA A 85 -5.15 4.85 3.98
C ALA A 85 -3.88 4.00 3.76
N LEU A 86 -3.37 3.94 2.52
CA LEU A 86 -2.12 3.24 2.20
C LEU A 86 -0.91 3.91 2.85
N ALA A 87 -0.85 5.24 2.83
CA ALA A 87 0.21 5.99 3.48
C ALA A 87 0.17 5.85 5.00
N ALA A 88 -1.03 5.87 5.61
CA ALA A 88 -1.20 5.60 7.03
C ALA A 88 -0.69 4.21 7.40
N ALA A 89 -1.03 3.19 6.59
CA ALA A 89 -0.58 1.82 6.81
C ALA A 89 0.95 1.66 6.67
N ALA A 90 1.58 2.52 5.87
CA ALA A 90 3.03 2.56 5.70
C ALA A 90 3.74 3.52 6.67
N GLU A 91 3.02 4.16 7.60
CA GLU A 91 3.55 5.21 8.48
C GLU A 91 4.22 6.37 7.69
N MET A 92 3.69 6.64 6.50
CA MET A 92 4.20 7.62 5.54
C MET A 92 3.41 8.94 5.50
N ILE A 93 2.47 9.16 6.41
CA ILE A 93 1.77 10.44 6.50
C ILE A 93 2.65 11.43 7.26
N GLY A 94 2.95 12.55 6.60
CA GLY A 94 3.66 13.68 7.20
C GLY A 94 2.74 14.47 8.11
N ASP A 95 3.32 15.03 9.18
CA ASP A 95 2.68 16.15 9.87
C ASP A 95 3.14 17.44 9.17
N GLU A 96 2.31 18.50 9.18
CA GLU A 96 2.63 19.80 8.57
C GLU A 96 3.95 20.39 9.09
N ASP A 97 4.39 19.96 10.28
CA ASP A 97 5.64 20.34 10.92
C ASP A 97 6.89 19.65 10.33
N ASP A 98 6.75 18.51 9.64
CA ASP A 98 7.88 17.77 9.04
C ASP A 98 8.48 18.51 7.83
N GLU A 99 7.68 19.29 7.09
CA GLU A 99 8.16 20.08 5.94
C GLU A 99 8.98 21.31 6.39
N LEU A 100 8.58 21.98 7.48
CA LEU A 100 9.26 23.17 8.03
C LEU A 100 10.66 22.89 8.58
N ALA A 101 10.94 21.65 8.96
CA ALA A 101 12.26 21.24 9.46
C ALA A 101 13.30 21.07 8.33
N THR A 102 12.86 20.79 7.10
CA THR A 102 13.76 20.54 5.95
C THR A 102 14.22 21.80 5.22
N GLU A 103 13.53 22.93 5.36
CA GLU A 103 13.91 24.21 4.74
C GLU A 103 14.87 25.07 5.59
N GLN A 104 15.21 24.65 6.82
CA GLN A 104 16.07 25.43 7.75
C GLN A 104 17.45 24.82 8.04
N SER A 105 17.96 23.89 7.21
CA SER A 105 19.35 23.38 7.29
C SER A 105 20.15 23.61 6.01
#